data_AF-A0A7C4GY11-F1
#
_entry.id   AF-A0A7C4GY11-F1
#
_cell.length_a   1.000
_cell.length_b   1.000
_cell.length_c   1.000
_cell.angle_alpha   90.00
_cell.angle_beta   90.00
_cell.angle_gamma   90.00
#
_symmetry.space_group_name_H-M   'P 1'
#
loop_
_entity.id
_entity.type
_entity.pdbx_description
1 polymer ?
#
loop_
_entity_poly.entity_id
_entity_poly.type
_entity_poly.pdbx_seq_one_letter_code
_entity_poly.pdbx_strand_id
1 'polypeptide(L)'
;MYHNWIPNSDPEIKASMLRSIGKNIDELFADIPEPIRLKKNLNVGFGKPLSEYEVLRLVDRILSKNKVFRDPPPFIGGGICASHTPSIVRLLSLRGEVYTAYTPYQPEINQG
;
A
#
# COMPACT_ATOMS: atom_id res chain seq x y z
N MET A 1 -2.27 8.19 19.60
CA MET A 1 -0.90 7.75 19.27
C MET A 1 -0.71 7.99 17.79
N TYR A 2 0.36 8.69 17.41
CA TYR A 2 0.71 8.93 16.01
C TYR A 2 0.94 7.59 15.30
N HIS A 3 0.47 7.48 14.06
CA HIS A 3 0.55 6.30 13.21
C HIS A 3 1.24 6.65 11.90
N ASN A 4 2.28 5.91 11.54
CA ASN A 4 3.19 6.23 10.41
C ASN A 4 2.47 6.35 9.05
N TRP A 5 1.32 5.70 8.87
CA TRP A 5 0.56 5.70 7.62
C TRP A 5 -0.68 6.59 7.64
N ILE A 6 -1.00 7.20 8.78
CA ILE A 6 -2.18 8.06 8.93
C ILE A 6 -1.69 9.38 9.53
N PRO A 7 -1.35 10.38 8.70
CA PRO A 7 -0.70 11.61 9.18
C PRO A 7 -1.57 12.36 10.21
N ASN A 8 -2.89 12.29 10.06
CA ASN A 8 -3.85 12.95 10.95
C ASN A 8 -4.29 12.06 12.14
N SER A 9 -3.52 11.02 12.47
CA SER A 9 -3.80 10.13 13.60
C SER A 9 -3.44 10.73 14.95
N ASP A 10 -2.64 11.81 14.93
CA ASP A 10 -2.31 12.55 16.14
C ASP A 10 -3.60 12.98 16.88
N PRO A 11 -3.73 12.71 18.19
CA PRO A 11 -4.95 13.02 18.94
C PRO A 11 -5.31 14.51 18.93
N GLU A 12 -4.33 15.42 18.94
CA GLU A 12 -4.57 16.85 18.98
C GLU A 12 -5.06 17.36 17.61
N ILE A 13 -4.41 16.92 16.53
CA ILE A 13 -4.84 17.23 15.16
C ILE A 13 -6.26 16.71 14.94
N LYS A 14 -6.51 15.45 15.29
CA LYS A 14 -7.83 14.83 15.15
C LYS A 14 -8.90 15.59 15.94
N ALA A 15 -8.63 15.93 17.20
CA ALA A 15 -9.56 16.68 18.02
C ALA A 15 -9.79 18.09 17.47
N SER A 16 -8.76 18.74 16.93
CA SER A 16 -8.89 20.05 16.27
C SER A 16 -9.79 19.96 15.03
N MET A 17 -9.57 18.97 14.16
CA MET A 17 -10.41 18.76 12.98
C MET A 17 -11.88 18.52 13.34
N LEU A 18 -12.15 17.68 14.36
CA LEU A 18 -13.50 17.40 14.84
C LEU A 18 -14.18 18.63 15.44
N ARG A 19 -13.45 19.45 16.21
CA ARG A 19 -13.95 20.74 16.72
C ARG A 19 -14.30 21.71 15.60
N SER A 20 -13.46 21.81 14.57
CA SER A 20 -13.68 22.71 13.43
C SER A 20 -14.97 22.39 12.65
N ILE A 21 -15.35 21.12 12.58
CA ILE A 21 -16.57 20.67 11.90
C ILE A 21 -17.76 20.49 12.86
N GLY A 22 -17.54 20.60 14.17
CA GLY A 22 -18.58 20.46 15.20
C GLY A 22 -19.20 19.06 15.29
N LYS A 23 -18.46 18.00 14.94
CA LYS A 23 -18.96 16.61 14.90
C LYS A 23 -18.06 15.65 15.66
N ASN A 24 -18.59 14.50 16.04
CA ASN A 24 -17.83 13.33 16.46
C ASN A 24 -17.54 12.39 15.27
N ILE A 25 -16.74 11.35 15.51
CA ILE A 25 -16.30 10.40 14.46
C ILE A 25 -17.49 9.62 13.88
N ASP A 26 -18.42 9.16 14.72
CA ASP A 26 -19.53 8.30 14.30
C ASP A 26 -20.49 9.04 13.36
N GLU A 27 -20.67 10.35 13.56
CA GLU A 27 -21.46 11.23 12.69
C GLU A 27 -20.89 11.35 11.27
N LEU A 28 -19.59 11.10 11.07
CA LEU A 28 -18.97 11.11 9.73
C LEU A 28 -19.37 9.90 8.87
N PHE A 29 -19.93 8.86 9.48
CA PHE A 29 -20.38 7.65 8.79
C PHE A 29 -21.88 7.60 8.55
N ALA A 30 -22.62 8.69 8.83
CA ALA A 30 -24.09 8.75 8.75
C ALA A 30 -24.65 8.30 7.38
N ASP A 31 -23.94 8.58 6.29
CA ASP A 31 -24.35 8.23 4.92
C ASP A 31 -24.31 6.72 4.62
N ILE A 32 -23.70 5.92 5.49
CA ILE A 32 -23.68 4.46 5.37
C ILE A 32 -24.88 3.90 6.15
N PRO A 33 -25.87 3.25 5.52
CA PRO A 33 -27.01 2.68 6.24
C PRO A 33 -26.58 1.66 7.31
N GLU A 34 -27.13 1.77 8.52
CA GLU A 34 -26.79 0.86 9.63
C GLU A 34 -26.91 -0.64 9.29
N PRO A 35 -27.92 -1.11 8.54
CA PRO A 35 -28.05 -2.53 8.21
C PRO A 35 -26.89 -3.11 7.39
N ILE A 36 -26.17 -2.26 6.65
CA ILE A 36 -25.02 -2.67 5.83
C ILE A 36 -23.67 -2.41 6.51
N ARG A 37 -23.67 -1.74 7.67
CA ARG A 37 -22.44 -1.54 8.45
C ARG A 37 -21.98 -2.86 9.05
N LEU A 38 -20.67 -3.09 9.02
CA LEU A 38 -20.09 -4.28 9.60
C LEU A 38 -20.20 -4.23 11.14
N LYS A 39 -20.97 -5.16 11.73
CA LYS A 39 -21.17 -5.25 13.20
C LYS A 39 -20.13 -6.10 13.93
N LYS A 40 -19.07 -6.50 13.23
CA LYS A 40 -18.00 -7.34 13.76
C LYS A 40 -16.65 -6.79 13.34
N ASN A 41 -15.60 -7.16 14.06
CA ASN A 41 -14.24 -6.84 13.63
C ASN A 41 -13.92 -7.54 12.30
N LEU A 42 -13.10 -6.89 11.48
CA LEU A 42 -12.55 -7.50 10.27
C LEU A 42 -11.67 -8.69 10.66
N ASN A 43 -11.88 -9.84 10.02
CA ASN A 43 -11.02 -11.01 10.18
C ASN A 43 -9.80 -10.89 9.25
N VAL A 44 -8.88 -9.98 9.59
CA VAL A 44 -7.69 -9.65 8.78
C VAL A 44 -6.43 -9.62 9.64
N GLY A 45 -5.27 -9.68 8.97
CA GLY A 45 -3.96 -9.45 9.60
C GLY A 45 -3.52 -10.54 10.58
N PHE A 46 -3.51 -11.82 10.20
CA PHE A 46 -2.91 -12.90 11.04
C PHE A 46 -3.34 -12.89 12.53
N GLY A 47 -4.55 -12.39 12.85
CA GLY A 47 -5.07 -12.24 14.21
C GLY A 47 -4.59 -11.01 14.99
N LYS A 48 -3.63 -10.23 14.46
CA LYS A 48 -3.15 -8.96 15.04
C LYS A 48 -2.47 -8.06 14.00
N PRO A 49 -2.50 -6.73 14.13
CA PRO A 49 -1.64 -5.85 13.34
C PRO A 49 -0.18 -6.31 13.42
N LEU A 50 0.45 -6.48 12.27
CA LEU A 50 1.86 -6.82 12.18
C LEU A 50 2.67 -5.53 12.07
N SER A 51 3.79 -5.46 12.79
CA SER A 51 4.80 -4.44 12.56
C SER A 51 5.42 -4.61 11.16
N GLU A 52 6.02 -3.55 10.63
CA GLU A 52 6.69 -3.56 9.32
C GLU A 52 7.71 -4.71 9.21
N TYR A 53 8.50 -4.91 10.26
CA TYR A 53 9.48 -5.99 10.33
C TYR A 53 8.85 -7.39 10.35
N GLU A 54 7.71 -7.57 11.02
CA GLU A 54 6.97 -8.84 10.99
C GLU A 54 6.41 -9.13 9.59
N VAL A 55 5.90 -8.11 8.90
CA VAL A 55 5.41 -8.23 7.52
C VAL A 55 6.55 -8.63 6.58
N LEU A 56 7.71 -7.96 6.65
CA LEU A 56 8.87 -8.29 5.82
C LEU A 56 9.27 -9.76 5.98
N ARG A 57 9.48 -10.22 7.22
CA ARG A 57 9.85 -11.63 7.48
C ARG A 57 8.79 -12.64 7.06
N LEU A 58 7.53 -12.28 7.15
CA LEU A 58 6.44 -13.14 6.70
C LEU A 58 6.48 -13.29 5.17
N VAL A 59 6.61 -12.17 4.45
CA VAL A 59 6.67 -12.18 2.98
C VAL A 59 7.89 -12.96 2.51
N ASP A 60 9.07 -12.73 3.09
CA ASP A 60 10.29 -13.47 2.76
C ASP A 60 10.12 -14.99 2.93
N ARG A 61 9.47 -15.42 4.01
CA ARG A 61 9.19 -16.83 4.29
C ARG A 61 8.20 -17.46 3.31
N ILE A 62 7.25 -16.68 2.80
CA ILE A 62 6.32 -17.15 1.78
C ILE A 62 7.06 -17.31 0.46
N LEU A 63 7.83 -16.28 0.06
CA LEU A 63 8.59 -16.26 -1.19
C LEU A 63 9.72 -17.30 -1.22
N SER A 64 10.31 -17.65 -0.07
CA SER A 64 11.38 -18.66 0.01
C SER A 64 10.93 -20.07 -0.41
N LYS A 65 9.63 -20.32 -0.54
CA LYS A 65 9.08 -21.59 -1.03
C LYS A 65 9.11 -21.70 -2.56
N ASN A 66 9.34 -20.61 -3.27
CA ASN A 66 9.39 -20.58 -4.73
C ASN A 66 10.69 -21.20 -5.24
N LYS A 67 10.60 -21.97 -6.34
CA LYS A 67 11.78 -22.40 -7.11
C LYS A 67 12.13 -21.32 -8.13
N VAL A 68 13.34 -20.77 -8.02
CA VAL A 68 13.84 -19.73 -8.94
C VAL A 68 14.84 -20.38 -9.91
N PHE A 69 14.46 -20.47 -11.18
CA PHE A 69 15.31 -21.02 -12.24
C PHE A 69 16.14 -19.88 -12.85
N ARG A 70 17.45 -19.85 -12.52
CA ARG A 70 18.39 -18.83 -13.03
C ARG A 70 19.33 -19.38 -14.09
N ASP A 71 19.80 -20.61 -13.90
CA ASP A 71 20.76 -21.26 -14.79
C ASP A 71 20.44 -22.77 -14.90
N PRO A 72 19.94 -23.26 -16.04
CA PRO A 72 19.48 -22.47 -17.18
C PRO A 72 18.20 -21.68 -16.85
N PRO A 73 17.97 -20.53 -17.49
CA PRO A 73 16.71 -19.82 -17.35
C PRO A 73 15.54 -20.61 -17.95
N PRO A 74 14.29 -20.31 -17.59
CA PRO A 74 13.13 -20.99 -18.16
C PRO A 74 12.97 -20.66 -19.66
N PHE A 75 12.86 -21.71 -20.49
CA PHE A 75 12.67 -21.62 -21.96
C PHE A 75 11.31 -22.15 -22.43
N ILE A 76 10.30 -22.18 -21.55
CA ILE A 76 8.96 -22.69 -21.87
C ILE A 76 8.19 -21.83 -22.91
N GLY A 77 8.59 -20.57 -23.11
CA GLY A 77 7.96 -19.64 -24.05
C GLY A 77 6.61 -19.10 -23.55
N GLY A 78 5.64 -18.91 -24.46
CA GLY A 78 4.29 -18.41 -24.11
C GLY A 78 4.18 -16.89 -24.01
N GLY A 79 5.01 -16.15 -24.75
CA GLY A 79 5.04 -14.68 -24.71
C GLY A 79 5.84 -14.08 -23.55
N ILE A 80 6.45 -14.93 -22.70
CA ILE A 80 7.33 -14.52 -21.61
C ILE A 80 8.68 -15.21 -21.81
N CYS A 81 9.76 -14.44 -21.73
CA CYS A 81 11.12 -14.96 -21.77
C CYS A 81 11.96 -14.32 -20.66
N ALA A 82 12.97 -15.05 -20.18
CA ALA A 82 13.96 -14.48 -19.30
C ALA A 82 14.71 -13.35 -20.04
N SER A 83 14.72 -12.15 -19.47
CA SER A 83 15.40 -10.99 -20.02
C SER A 83 16.30 -10.35 -18.97
N HIS A 84 17.39 -9.73 -19.43
CA HIS A 84 18.25 -8.94 -18.57
C HIS A 84 17.62 -7.56 -18.36
N THR A 85 17.32 -7.21 -17.10
CA THR A 85 16.88 -5.86 -16.73
C THR A 85 18.10 -5.04 -16.26
N PRO A 86 18.48 -3.97 -16.98
CA PRO A 86 19.58 -3.11 -16.57
C PRO A 86 19.35 -2.50 -15.18
N SER A 87 20.39 -2.39 -14.37
CA SER A 87 20.28 -1.90 -12.98
C SER A 87 19.69 -0.49 -12.87
N ILE A 88 19.86 0.35 -13.89
CA ILE A 88 19.28 1.70 -13.94
C ILE A 88 17.74 1.68 -13.91
N VAL A 89 17.11 0.67 -14.51
CA VAL A 89 15.64 0.54 -14.52
C VAL A 89 15.14 0.37 -13.08
N ARG A 90 15.80 -0.49 -12.30
CA ARG A 90 15.47 -0.67 -10.88
C ARG A 90 15.63 0.61 -10.08
N LEU A 91 16.68 1.40 -10.35
CA LEU A 91 16.88 2.67 -9.67
C LEU A 91 15.75 3.65 -9.99
N LEU A 92 15.34 3.76 -11.26
CA LEU A 92 14.24 4.63 -11.69
C LEU A 92 12.91 4.22 -11.05
N SER A 93 12.62 2.92 -10.98
CA SER A 93 11.38 2.42 -10.38
C SER A 93 11.24 2.70 -8.87
N LEU A 94 12.34 3.01 -8.18
CA LEU A 94 12.32 3.36 -6.75
C LEU A 94 12.16 4.88 -6.50
N ARG A 95 12.18 5.69 -7.55
CA ARG A 95 12.02 7.14 -7.43
C ARG A 95 10.54 7.48 -7.26
N GLY A 96 10.21 8.20 -6.18
CA GLY A 96 8.82 8.56 -5.85
C GLY A 96 8.15 9.35 -6.98
N GLU A 97 8.87 10.27 -7.60
CA GLU A 97 8.40 11.08 -8.72
C GLU A 97 7.93 10.27 -9.94
N VAL A 98 8.44 9.05 -10.13
CA VAL A 98 8.00 8.15 -11.21
C VAL A 98 6.96 7.17 -10.69
N TYR A 99 7.15 6.64 -9.49
CA TYR A 99 6.34 5.55 -8.95
C TYR A 99 4.98 6.00 -8.39
N THR A 100 4.88 7.22 -7.85
CA THR A 100 3.66 7.71 -7.20
C THR A 100 2.81 8.61 -8.08
N ALA A 101 3.32 9.03 -9.24
CA ALA A 101 2.55 9.79 -10.21
C ALA A 101 1.38 8.95 -10.74
N TYR A 102 0.25 9.60 -11.01
CA TYR A 102 -0.91 8.96 -11.63
C TYR A 102 -1.03 9.37 -13.10
N THR A 103 -2.18 9.12 -13.72
CA THR A 103 -2.46 9.54 -15.10
C THR A 103 -2.11 11.03 -15.30
N PRO A 104 -1.35 11.38 -16.35
CA PRO A 104 -0.85 12.74 -16.57
C PRO A 104 -1.95 13.68 -17.11
N TYR A 105 -3.01 13.91 -16.32
CA TYR A 105 -4.09 14.84 -16.65
C TYR A 105 -3.64 16.31 -16.64
N GLN A 106 -2.52 16.61 -16.00
CA GLN A 106 -1.92 17.94 -15.93
C GLN A 106 -0.63 17.94 -16.75
N PRO A 107 -0.71 18.18 -18.07
CA PRO A 107 0.45 18.07 -18.95
C PRO A 107 1.57 19.04 -18.56
N GLU A 108 1.27 20.23 -18.06
CA GLU A 108 2.22 21.30 -17.72
C GLU A 108 3.29 20.86 -16.69
N ILE A 109 2.95 19.85 -15.88
CA ILE A 109 3.81 19.34 -14.80
C ILE A 109 4.13 17.84 -14.95
N ASN A 110 3.79 17.21 -16.09
CA ASN A 110 3.99 15.78 -16.35
C ASN A 110 4.52 15.50 -17.77
N GLN A 111 5.50 16.29 -18.24
CA GLN A 111 6.11 16.13 -19.56
C GLN A 111 7.20 15.03 -19.64
N GLY A 112 7.57 14.47 -18.49
CA GLY A 112 8.69 13.52 -18.34
C GLY A 112 8.47 12.17 -19.01
#